data_AF-A0A819ZSA5-F1
#
_entry.id   AF-A0A819ZSA5-F1
#
_cell.length_a   1.000
_cell.length_b   1.000
_cell.length_c   1.000
_cell.angle_alpha   90.00
_cell.angle_beta   90.00
_cell.angle_gamma   90.00
#
_symmetry.space_group_name_H-M   'P 1'
#
loop_
_entity.id
_entity.type
_entity.pdbx_description
1 polymer ?
#
loop_
_entity_poly.entity_id
_entity_poly.type
_entity_poly.pdbx_seq_one_letter_code
_entity_poly.pdbx_strand_id
1 'polypeptide(L)'
;MGRKAVDIATKRTIILLRDSGMSQYEIFRKLNISRHCIGHTISKFNKLHTVTTKPGAGRRSKLTDCQKLTIKLQQVIFTDESNFEILNRKNRIYIRRFRNDLKRFERSQSRVHKGPIVFYNGSLHSDEYIDILGKHLPTAFEKFVSQPSRKILLQQDNARPYVSNKTRKYLKKKTSSYSMASK
;
A
#
# COMPACT_ATOMS: atom_id res chain seq x y z
N MET A 1 6.18 17.81 27.13
CA MET A 1 7.42 17.63 26.33
C MET A 1 7.84 16.16 26.38
N GLY A 2 7.86 15.46 25.25
CA GLY A 2 8.31 14.05 25.20
C GLY A 2 9.84 13.97 25.27
N ARG A 3 10.38 13.12 26.16
CA ARG A 3 11.82 12.84 26.19
C ARG A 3 12.20 12.08 24.92
N LYS A 4 13.22 12.53 24.19
CA LYS A 4 13.74 11.79 23.02
C LYS A 4 14.32 10.45 23.48
N ALA A 5 13.97 9.38 22.77
CA ALA A 5 14.51 8.06 23.07
C ALA A 5 16.01 8.02 22.75
N VAL A 6 16.81 7.44 23.65
CA VAL A 6 18.23 7.17 23.39
C VAL A 6 18.36 6.06 22.36
N ASP A 7 19.16 6.31 21.35
CA ASP A 7 19.40 5.38 20.25
C ASP A 7 20.03 4.06 20.73
N ILE A 8 19.81 2.99 19.96
CA ILE A 8 20.28 1.65 20.28
C ILE A 8 21.81 1.58 20.22
N ALA A 9 22.46 2.25 19.26
CA ALA A 9 23.92 2.27 19.16
C ALA A 9 24.55 2.89 20.41
N THR A 10 23.97 3.98 20.89
CA THR A 10 24.41 4.67 22.11
C THR A 10 24.26 3.79 23.36
N LYS A 11 23.22 2.97 23.45
CA LYS A 11 23.09 2.03 24.58
C LYS A 11 24.14 0.93 24.54
N ARG A 12 24.52 0.47 23.35
CA ARG A 12 25.61 -0.51 23.18
C ARG A 12 26.96 0.07 23.60
N THR A 13 27.26 1.31 23.22
CA THR A 13 28.52 1.96 23.63
C THR A 13 28.59 2.15 25.14
N ILE A 14 27.48 2.48 25.80
CA ILE A 14 27.42 2.55 27.28
C ILE A 14 27.80 1.21 27.92
N ILE A 15 27.28 0.09 27.40
CA ILE A 15 27.56 -1.25 27.94
C ILE A 15 29.03 -1.62 27.70
N LEU A 16 29.55 -1.42 26.48
CA LEU A 16 30.95 -1.70 26.17
C LEU A 16 31.93 -0.91 27.06
N LEU A 17 31.66 0.38 27.31
CA LEU A 17 32.49 1.19 28.21
C LEU A 17 32.38 0.74 29.67
N ARG A 18 31.21 0.20 30.05
CA ARG A 18 31.03 -0.35 31.40
C ARG A 18 31.79 -1.67 31.56
N ASP A 19 31.77 -2.52 30.54
CA ASP A 19 32.48 -3.80 30.53
C ASP A 19 34.01 -3.58 30.50
N SER A 20 34.48 -2.48 29.92
CA SER A 20 35.88 -2.04 30.00
C SER A 20 36.26 -1.42 31.36
N GLY A 21 35.38 -1.49 32.37
CA GLY A 21 35.66 -1.04 33.74
C GLY A 21 35.42 0.45 34.01
N MET A 22 34.93 1.25 33.05
CA MET A 22 34.71 2.68 33.28
C MET A 22 33.57 2.94 34.28
N SER A 23 33.74 3.98 35.08
CA SER A 23 32.72 4.49 35.99
C SER A 23 31.58 5.16 35.22
N GLN A 24 30.39 5.22 35.82
CA GLN A 24 29.25 5.92 35.22
C GLN A 24 29.53 7.42 35.00
N TYR A 25 30.43 8.01 35.82
CA TYR A 25 30.83 9.41 35.70
C TYR A 25 31.71 9.66 34.48
N GLU A 26 32.68 8.78 34.21
CA GLU A 26 33.53 8.87 33.01
C GLU A 26 32.72 8.65 31.74
N ILE A 27 31.78 7.70 31.75
CA ILE A 27 30.87 7.46 30.62
C ILE A 27 30.02 8.71 30.34
N PHE A 28 29.52 9.37 31.40
CA PHE A 28 28.81 10.64 31.26
C PHE A 28 29.68 11.72 30.63
N ARG A 29 30.92 11.90 31.11
CA ARG A 29 31.86 12.89 30.55
C ARG A 29 32.16 12.63 29.08
N LYS A 30 32.28 11.36 28.69
CA LYS A 30 32.66 10.95 27.33
C LYS A 30 31.50 11.04 26.33
N LEU A 31 30.30 10.62 26.71
CA LEU A 31 29.14 10.58 25.83
C LEU A 31 28.19 11.77 25.97
N ASN A 32 28.37 12.60 27.00
CA ASN A 32 27.47 13.69 27.38
C ASN A 32 26.01 13.24 27.60
N ILE A 33 25.83 12.08 28.23
CA ILE A 33 24.51 11.48 28.51
C ILE A 33 24.27 11.43 30.00
N SER A 34 23.12 11.89 30.47
CA SER A 34 22.75 11.89 31.89
C SER A 34 23.11 10.58 32.60
N ARG A 35 23.79 10.69 33.75
CA ARG A 35 24.17 9.56 34.61
C ARG A 35 22.99 8.66 34.95
N HIS A 36 21.79 9.23 35.13
CA HIS A 36 20.58 8.45 35.39
C HIS A 36 20.24 7.53 34.20
N CYS A 37 20.38 8.02 32.97
CA CYS A 37 20.13 7.22 31.77
C CYS A 37 21.16 6.08 31.63
N ILE A 38 22.43 6.36 31.94
CA ILE A 38 23.51 5.35 31.97
C ILE A 38 23.18 4.27 33.01
N GLY A 39 22.89 4.66 34.25
CA GLY A 39 22.55 3.72 35.32
C GLY A 39 21.31 2.88 34.99
N HIS A 40 20.26 3.49 34.43
CA HIS A 40 19.06 2.77 34.00
C HIS A 40 19.35 1.80 32.84
N THR A 41 20.24 2.16 31.91
CA THR A 41 20.64 1.28 30.79
C THR A 41 21.41 0.07 31.30
N ILE A 42 22.38 0.28 32.20
CA ILE A 42 23.17 -0.80 32.81
C ILE A 42 22.25 -1.73 33.62
N SER A 43 21.40 -1.16 34.49
CA SER A 43 20.45 -1.94 35.30
C SER A 43 19.51 -2.79 34.43
N LYS A 44 18.98 -2.20 33.35
CA LYS A 44 18.10 -2.90 32.42
C LYS A 44 18.84 -4.01 31.66
N PHE A 45 20.09 -3.76 31.26
CA PHE A 45 20.92 -4.77 30.59
C PHE A 45 21.24 -5.93 31.53
N ASN A 46 21.66 -5.67 32.76
CA ASN A 46 21.94 -6.73 33.74
C ASN A 46 20.70 -7.59 34.06
N LYS A 47 19.49 -7.01 33.97
CA LYS A 47 18.23 -7.73 34.25
C LYS A 47 17.70 -8.53 33.05
N LEU A 48 17.90 -8.04 31.83
CA LEU A 48 17.29 -8.62 30.63
C LEU A 48 18.30 -9.22 29.65
N HIS A 49 19.60 -8.95 29.83
CA HIS A 49 20.69 -9.26 28.91
C HIS A 49 20.45 -8.81 27.46
N THR A 50 19.60 -7.80 27.26
CA THR A 50 19.23 -7.28 25.94
C THR A 50 19.19 -5.76 25.94
N VAL A 51 19.79 -5.15 24.92
CA VAL A 51 19.77 -3.69 24.70
C VAL A 51 18.50 -3.24 23.96
N THR A 52 17.96 -4.14 23.15
CA THR A 52 16.76 -3.90 22.35
C THR A 52 15.50 -4.00 23.20
N THR A 53 14.46 -3.27 22.80
CA THR A 53 13.12 -3.48 23.33
C THR A 53 12.59 -4.81 22.80
N LYS A 54 11.97 -5.62 23.68
CA LYS A 54 11.31 -6.86 23.25
C LYS A 54 10.29 -6.53 22.14
N PRO A 55 10.22 -7.34 21.07
CA PRO A 55 9.22 -7.15 20.03
C PRO A 55 7.82 -7.20 20.65
N GLY A 56 6.96 -6.23 20.30
CA GLY A 56 5.62 -6.11 20.86
C GLY A 56 5.54 -5.37 22.21
N ALA A 57 6.63 -4.79 22.72
CA ALA A 57 6.59 -3.93 23.91
C ALA A 57 5.88 -2.60 23.61
N GLY A 58 4.95 -2.21 24.48
CA GLY A 58 4.20 -0.96 24.38
C GLY A 58 2.72 -1.15 24.04
N ARG A 59 2.02 -0.04 23.80
CA ARG A 59 0.60 -0.06 23.46
C ARG A 59 0.42 -0.66 22.07
N ARG A 60 -0.32 -1.77 21.98
CA ARG A 60 -0.71 -2.35 20.70
C ARG A 60 -1.54 -1.34 19.90
N SER A 61 -1.31 -1.29 18.59
CA SER A 61 -2.15 -0.49 17.69
C SER A 61 -3.58 -1.01 17.77
N LYS A 62 -4.57 -0.10 17.69
CA LYS A 62 -5.99 -0.48 17.61
C LYS A 62 -6.30 -1.26 16.33
N LEU A 63 -5.48 -1.09 15.30
CA LEU A 63 -5.64 -1.75 14.01
C LEU A 63 -4.72 -2.95 13.89
N THR A 64 -5.31 -4.06 13.45
CA THR A 64 -4.54 -5.24 13.01
C THR A 64 -3.82 -4.94 11.69
N ASP A 65 -2.76 -5.69 11.40
CA ASP A 65 -2.01 -5.48 10.15
C ASP A 65 -2.87 -5.78 8.92
N CYS A 66 -3.75 -6.78 8.99
CA CYS A 66 -4.75 -7.03 7.94
C CYS A 66 -5.67 -5.83 7.71
N GLN A 67 -6.17 -5.18 8.77
CA GLN A 67 -7.01 -3.98 8.63
C GLN A 67 -6.26 -2.81 8.03
N LYS A 68 -4.98 -2.61 8.40
CA LYS A 68 -4.13 -1.58 7.79
C LYS A 68 -3.94 -1.84 6.29
N LEU A 69 -3.75 -3.12 5.90
CA LEU A 69 -3.66 -3.52 4.50
C LEU A 69 -4.97 -3.24 3.76
N THR A 70 -6.13 -3.60 4.32
CA THR A 70 -7.43 -3.30 3.72
C THR A 70 -7.62 -1.80 3.50
N ILE A 71 -7.30 -0.97 4.50
CA ILE A 71 -7.40 0.49 4.39
C ILE A 71 -6.45 1.04 3.32
N LYS A 72 -5.27 0.43 3.16
CA LYS A 72 -4.31 0.79 2.10
C LYS A 72 -4.84 0.39 0.72
N LEU A 73 -5.45 -0.80 0.60
CA LEU A 73 -6.02 -1.31 -0.65
C LEU A 73 -7.26 -0.52 -1.09
N GLN A 74 -8.02 0.07 -0.17
CA GLN A 74 -9.13 0.99 -0.49
C GLN A 74 -8.68 2.25 -1.26
N GLN A 75 -7.38 2.55 -1.28
CA GLN A 75 -6.81 3.69 -2.03
C GLN A 75 -6.27 3.27 -3.41
N VAL A 76 -6.35 1.98 -3.75
CA VAL A 76 -5.76 1.44 -4.98
C VAL A 76 -6.86 1.15 -5.99
N ILE A 77 -6.74 1.74 -7.19
CA ILE A 77 -7.52 1.37 -8.36
C ILE A 77 -6.71 0.35 -9.15
N PHE A 78 -7.25 -0.85 -9.29
CA PHE A 78 -6.67 -1.92 -10.09
C PHE A 78 -7.23 -1.85 -11.51
N THR A 79 -6.36 -1.91 -12.50
CA THR A 79 -6.73 -1.98 -13.92
C THR A 79 -6.00 -3.13 -14.58
N ASP A 80 -6.72 -3.90 -15.38
CA ASP A 80 -6.17 -5.03 -16.11
C ASP A 80 -6.95 -5.25 -17.42
N GLU A 81 -6.31 -5.93 -18.36
CA GLU A 81 -6.89 -6.38 -19.62
C GLU A 81 -7.21 -7.88 -19.55
N SER A 82 -8.29 -8.28 -20.19
CA SER A 82 -8.65 -9.70 -20.27
C SER A 82 -9.29 -10.01 -21.61
N ASN A 83 -8.83 -11.10 -22.22
CA ASN A 83 -9.43 -11.63 -23.44
C ASN A 83 -10.62 -12.52 -23.09
N PHE A 84 -11.77 -12.22 -23.68
CA PHE A 84 -12.99 -13.02 -23.51
C PHE A 84 -13.29 -13.78 -24.79
N GLU A 85 -13.14 -15.11 -24.76
CA GLU A 85 -13.61 -15.99 -25.82
C GLU A 85 -15.07 -16.35 -25.59
N ILE A 86 -15.95 -15.96 -26.52
CA ILE A 86 -17.39 -16.30 -26.45
C ILE A 86 -17.59 -17.81 -26.60
N LEU A 87 -16.80 -18.45 -27.46
CA LEU A 87 -16.81 -19.88 -27.68
C LEU A 87 -15.39 -20.41 -27.53
N ASN A 88 -15.02 -20.79 -26.30
CA ASN A 88 -13.73 -21.41 -26.05
C ASN A 88 -13.73 -22.84 -26.59
N ARG A 89 -12.78 -23.16 -27.48
CA ARG A 89 -12.64 -24.49 -28.11
C ARG A 89 -12.44 -25.63 -27.11
N LYS A 90 -11.88 -25.34 -25.92
CA LYS A 90 -11.60 -26.33 -24.88
C LYS A 90 -12.83 -26.65 -24.02
N ASN A 91 -13.78 -25.72 -23.93
CA ASN A 91 -15.01 -25.94 -23.17
C ASN A 91 -16.08 -26.51 -24.11
N ARG A 92 -16.64 -27.68 -23.78
CA ARG A 92 -17.82 -28.20 -24.47
C ARG A 92 -19.01 -27.30 -24.15
N ILE A 93 -19.25 -26.29 -24.99
CA ILE A 93 -20.39 -25.38 -24.88
C ILE A 93 -21.56 -26.02 -25.63
N TYR A 94 -22.60 -26.42 -24.90
CA TYR A 94 -23.82 -26.94 -25.49
C TYR A 94 -24.68 -25.79 -26.01
N ILE A 95 -24.70 -25.59 -27.33
CA ILE A 95 -25.63 -24.65 -27.97
C ILE A 95 -26.99 -25.36 -28.09
N ARG A 96 -27.86 -25.18 -27.09
CA ARG A 96 -29.25 -25.65 -27.14
C ARG A 96 -30.15 -24.53 -27.68
N ARG A 97 -30.78 -24.74 -28.83
CA ARG A 97 -31.93 -23.93 -29.26
C ARG A 97 -33.15 -24.41 -28.48
N PHE A 98 -33.60 -23.63 -27.51
CA PHE A 98 -34.91 -23.85 -26.89
C PHE A 98 -35.98 -23.12 -27.69
N ARG A 99 -37.00 -23.87 -28.12
CA ARG A 99 -38.22 -23.32 -28.72
C ARG A 99 -39.03 -22.73 -27.56
N ASN A 100 -39.02 -21.40 -27.41
CA ASN A 100 -39.83 -20.60 -26.48
C ASN A 100 -39.43 -20.55 -24.99
N ASP A 101 -38.20 -20.17 -24.62
CA ASP A 101 -37.93 -19.77 -23.23
C ASP A 101 -36.97 -18.57 -23.12
N LEU A 102 -37.54 -17.37 -22.94
CA LEU A 102 -36.85 -16.16 -22.48
C LEU A 102 -36.52 -16.28 -20.98
N LYS A 103 -35.63 -17.20 -20.61
CA LYS A 103 -35.14 -17.27 -19.22
C LYS A 103 -33.92 -16.37 -19.08
N ARG A 104 -34.18 -15.17 -18.55
CA ARG A 104 -33.19 -14.17 -18.15
C ARG A 104 -32.23 -14.81 -17.15
N PHE A 105 -30.97 -14.94 -17.56
CA PHE A 105 -29.90 -15.41 -16.68
C PHE A 105 -29.65 -14.33 -15.61
N GLU A 106 -30.25 -14.47 -14.43
CA GLU A 106 -29.93 -13.60 -13.30
C GLU A 106 -28.53 -13.95 -12.79
N ARG A 107 -27.56 -13.10 -13.12
CA ARG A 107 -26.19 -13.23 -12.62
C ARG A 107 -26.19 -12.86 -11.14
N SER A 108 -25.78 -13.81 -10.29
CA SER A 108 -25.46 -13.57 -8.88
C SER A 108 -24.59 -12.32 -8.74
N GLN A 109 -25.12 -11.29 -8.08
CA GLN A 109 -24.39 -10.04 -7.85
C GLN A 109 -23.21 -10.30 -6.91
N SER A 110 -22.01 -10.40 -7.47
CA SER A 110 -20.78 -10.43 -6.68
C SER A 110 -20.62 -9.08 -5.98
N ARG A 111 -20.44 -9.07 -4.65
CA ARG A 111 -20.18 -7.89 -3.79
C ARG A 111 -18.82 -7.19 -4.06
N VAL A 112 -18.29 -7.27 -5.26
CA VAL A 112 -17.09 -6.52 -5.65
C VAL A 112 -17.59 -5.26 -6.34
N HIS A 113 -17.19 -4.10 -5.83
CA HIS A 113 -17.46 -2.83 -6.48
C HIS A 113 -16.72 -2.83 -7.83
N LYS A 114 -17.44 -3.12 -8.91
CA LYS A 114 -16.85 -3.28 -10.24
C LYS A 114 -16.63 -1.90 -10.85
N GLY A 115 -15.37 -1.61 -11.16
CA GLY A 115 -15.00 -0.45 -11.96
C GLY A 115 -15.60 -0.49 -13.37
N PRO A 116 -15.42 0.59 -14.15
CA PRO A 116 -15.85 0.62 -15.55
C PRO A 116 -15.18 -0.52 -16.33
N ILE A 117 -15.98 -1.28 -17.06
CA ILE A 117 -15.51 -2.31 -18.00
C ILE A 117 -15.67 -1.74 -19.40
N VAL A 118 -14.58 -1.71 -20.16
CA VAL A 118 -14.55 -1.20 -21.54
C VAL A 118 -14.17 -2.34 -22.45
N PHE A 119 -15.00 -2.61 -23.45
CA PHE A 119 -14.69 -3.54 -24.53
C PHE A 119 -14.04 -2.76 -25.66
N TYR A 120 -12.93 -3.26 -26.18
CA TYR A 120 -12.25 -2.75 -27.36
C TYR A 120 -11.96 -3.92 -28.30
N ASN A 121 -11.86 -3.61 -29.60
CA ASN A 121 -11.59 -4.61 -30.62
C ASN A 121 -10.12 -4.55 -31.00
N GLY A 122 -9.45 -5.71 -31.06
CA GLY A 122 -8.04 -5.79 -31.41
C GLY A 122 -7.10 -5.62 -30.21
N SER A 123 -5.87 -5.18 -30.47
CA SER A 123 -4.84 -4.96 -29.43
C SER A 123 -4.86 -3.51 -28.96
N LEU A 124 -4.72 -3.30 -27.66
CA LEU A 124 -4.77 -1.95 -27.10
C LEU A 124 -3.47 -1.19 -27.40
N HIS A 125 -3.61 -0.01 -27.99
CA HIS A 125 -2.51 0.93 -28.19
C HIS A 125 -2.46 2.01 -27.10
N SER A 126 -1.31 2.70 -26.97
CA SER A 126 -1.13 3.69 -25.91
C SER A 126 -2.09 4.87 -26.01
N ASP A 127 -2.45 5.28 -27.23
CA ASP A 127 -3.36 6.42 -27.44
C ASP A 127 -4.79 6.06 -27.02
N GLU A 128 -5.27 4.88 -27.44
CA GLU A 128 -6.56 4.33 -27.02
C GLU A 128 -6.63 4.13 -25.50
N TYR A 129 -5.54 3.64 -24.90
CA TYR A 129 -5.45 3.49 -23.45
C TYR A 129 -5.59 4.84 -22.71
N ILE A 130 -4.95 5.90 -23.22
CA ILE A 130 -5.06 7.25 -22.65
C ILE A 130 -6.51 7.75 -22.74
N ASP A 131 -7.19 7.52 -23.86
CA ASP A 131 -8.58 7.92 -24.05
C ASP A 131 -9.52 7.19 -23.08
N ILE A 132 -9.33 5.87 -22.91
CA ILE A 132 -10.06 5.06 -21.94
C ILE A 132 -9.85 5.61 -20.53
N LEU A 133 -8.60 5.87 -20.14
CA LEU A 133 -8.29 6.46 -18.85
C LEU A 133 -8.94 7.84 -18.68
N GLY A 134 -8.87 8.70 -19.69
CA GLY A 134 -9.46 10.05 -19.61
C GLY A 134 -10.96 10.04 -19.42
N LYS A 135 -11.66 9.10 -20.05
CA LYS A 135 -13.12 9.00 -19.97
C LYS A 135 -13.61 8.32 -18.70
N HIS A 136 -12.92 7.27 -18.25
CA HIS A 136 -13.48 6.36 -17.24
C HIS A 136 -12.84 6.48 -15.86
N LEU A 137 -11.57 6.93 -15.78
CA LEU A 137 -10.88 7.09 -14.51
C LEU A 137 -11.53 8.13 -13.57
N PRO A 138 -12.00 9.30 -14.05
CA PRO A 138 -12.70 10.27 -13.19
C PRO A 138 -13.94 9.68 -12.52
N THR A 139 -14.79 8.98 -13.29
CA THR A 139 -15.99 8.34 -12.78
C THR A 139 -15.66 7.22 -11.78
N ALA A 140 -14.55 6.51 -11.98
CA ALA A 140 -14.09 5.52 -11.01
C ALA A 140 -13.64 6.19 -9.70
N PHE A 141 -12.94 7.32 -9.76
CA PHE A 141 -12.54 8.06 -8.56
C PHE A 141 -13.76 8.50 -7.73
N GLU A 142 -14.76 9.11 -8.35
CA GLU A 142 -15.97 9.58 -7.66
C GLU A 142 -16.75 8.45 -6.97
N LYS A 143 -16.81 7.28 -7.60
CA LYS A 143 -17.61 6.15 -7.10
C LYS A 143 -16.90 5.31 -6.05
N PHE A 144 -15.57 5.14 -6.15
CA PHE A 144 -14.85 4.18 -5.31
C PHE A 144 -14.04 4.82 -4.19
N VAL A 145 -13.77 6.11 -4.25
CA VAL A 145 -13.02 6.82 -3.21
C VAL A 145 -13.98 7.59 -2.34
N SER A 146 -14.42 6.97 -1.26
CA SER A 146 -15.32 7.55 -0.25
C SER A 146 -14.71 8.74 0.53
N GLN A 147 -13.40 8.98 0.38
CA GLN A 147 -12.68 10.07 1.04
C GLN A 147 -11.78 10.82 0.03
N PRO A 148 -12.20 12.00 -0.44
CA PRO A 148 -11.48 12.75 -1.49
C PRO A 148 -10.09 13.25 -1.07
N SER A 149 -9.75 13.22 0.23
CA SER A 149 -8.50 13.73 0.78
C SER A 149 -7.31 12.76 0.76
N ARG A 150 -7.50 11.53 0.26
CA ARG A 150 -6.45 10.50 0.27
C ARG A 150 -5.80 10.34 -1.09
N LYS A 151 -4.47 10.23 -1.08
CA LYS A 151 -3.67 9.93 -2.27
C LYS A 151 -4.12 8.60 -2.88
N ILE A 152 -4.55 8.65 -4.13
CA ILE A 152 -5.04 7.48 -4.85
C ILE A 152 -3.89 6.87 -5.64
N LEU A 153 -3.81 5.54 -5.66
CA LEU A 153 -2.78 4.79 -6.35
C LEU A 153 -3.43 4.04 -7.53
N LEU A 154 -2.92 4.25 -8.73
CA LEU A 154 -3.28 3.43 -9.89
C LEU A 154 -2.30 2.26 -9.96
N GLN A 155 -2.82 1.04 -9.91
CA GLN A 155 -2.06 -0.18 -10.14
C GLN A 155 -2.47 -0.79 -11.48
N GLN A 156 -1.45 -1.04 -12.29
CA GLN A 156 -1.49 -1.66 -13.62
C GLN A 156 -0.25 -2.52 -13.77
N ASP A 157 -0.24 -3.42 -14.74
CA ASP A 157 0.96 -4.18 -15.08
C ASP A 157 1.98 -3.30 -15.86
N ASN A 158 3.05 -3.92 -16.38
CA ASN A 158 4.07 -3.22 -17.16
C ASN A 158 3.91 -3.41 -18.69
N ALA A 159 2.69 -3.66 -19.18
CA ALA A 159 2.44 -3.79 -20.61
C ALA A 159 2.89 -2.53 -21.37
N ARG A 160 3.36 -2.74 -22.61
CA ARG A 160 3.94 -1.67 -23.45
C ARG A 160 3.06 -0.41 -23.57
N PRO A 161 1.72 -0.52 -23.73
CA PRO A 161 0.85 0.66 -23.81
C PRO A 161 0.87 1.51 -22.53
N TYR A 162 1.03 0.88 -21.37
CA TYR A 162 0.96 1.53 -20.06
C TYR A 162 2.25 2.24 -19.66
N VAL A 163 3.38 1.63 -20.02
CA VAL A 163 4.71 2.17 -19.71
C VAL A 163 5.23 3.15 -20.77
N SER A 164 4.45 3.39 -21.83
CA SER A 164 4.81 4.31 -22.90
C SER A 164 5.06 5.74 -22.37
N ASN A 165 5.94 6.48 -23.04
CA ASN A 165 6.24 7.86 -22.66
C ASN A 165 5.00 8.77 -22.72
N LYS A 166 4.10 8.52 -23.68
CA LYS A 166 2.83 9.24 -23.80
C LYS A 166 1.96 9.03 -22.56
N THR A 167 1.75 7.77 -22.18
CA THR A 167 0.93 7.39 -21.02
C THR A 167 1.52 7.94 -19.72
N ARG A 168 2.85 7.83 -19.54
CA ARG A 168 3.54 8.40 -18.37
C ARG A 168 3.38 9.92 -18.27
N LYS A 169 3.53 10.65 -19.39
CA LYS A 169 3.33 12.10 -19.43
C LYS A 169 1.89 12.47 -19.07
N TYR A 170 0.92 11.72 -19.61
CA TYR A 170 -0.50 11.91 -19.33
C TYR A 170 -0.83 11.72 -17.83
N LEU A 171 -0.39 10.63 -17.22
CA LEU A 171 -0.60 10.34 -15.80
C LEU A 171 0.06 11.38 -14.89
N LYS A 172 1.27 11.84 -15.24
CA LYS A 172 1.96 12.90 -14.51
C LYS A 172 1.17 14.22 -14.55
N LYS A 173 0.65 14.60 -15.72
CA LYS A 173 -0.21 15.79 -15.88
C LYS A 173 -1.49 15.68 -15.04
N LYS A 174 -2.14 14.52 -15.04
CA LYS A 174 -3.36 14.29 -14.27
C LYS A 174 -3.12 14.28 -12.76
N THR A 175 -1.99 13.75 -12.31
CA THR A 175 -1.62 13.78 -10.88
C THR A 175 -1.53 15.22 -10.35
N SER A 176 -0.94 16.14 -11.13
CA SER A 176 -0.92 17.57 -10.79
C SER A 176 -2.33 18.16 -10.70
N SER A 177 -3.21 17.83 -11.65
CA SER A 177 -4.60 18.30 -11.67
C SER A 177 -5.42 17.82 -10.46
N TYR A 178 -5.31 16.55 -10.09
CA TYR A 178 -6.05 15.99 -8.95
C TYR A 178 -5.47 16.41 -7.59
N SER A 179 -4.16 16.71 -7.51
CA SER A 179 -3.55 17.26 -6.29
C SER A 179 -4.00 18.70 -5.99
N MET A 180 -4.40 19.48 -7.01
CA MET A 180 -4.88 20.86 -6.85
C MET A 180 -6.36 20.93 -6.41
N ALA A 181 -7.14 19.87 -6.62
CA ALA A 181 -8.55 19.80 -6.24
C ALA A 181 -8.80 19.38 -4.78
N SER A 182 -7.74 19.10 -4.01
CA SER A 182 -7.80 18.65 -2.60
C SER A 182 -7.41 19.75 -1.60
N LYS A 183 -7.75 21.01 -1.88
CA LYS A 183 -7.66 22.11 -0.92
C LYS A 183 -9.01 22.41 -0.29
#